data_AF-A0A3D0T4M3-F1
#
_entry.id   AF-A0A3D0T4M3-F1
#
_cell.length_a   1.000
_cell.length_b   1.000
_cell.length_c   1.000
_cell.angle_alpha   90.00
_cell.angle_beta   90.00
_cell.angle_gamma   90.00
#
_symmetry.space_group_name_H-M   'P 1'
#
loop_
_entity.id
_entity.type
_entity.pdbx_description
1 polymer ?
#
loop_
_entity_poly.entity_id
_entity_poly.type
_entity_poly.pdbx_seq_one_letter_code
_entity_poly.pdbx_strand_id
1 'polypeptide(L)'
;MNDISPPAASVASLTRRLEREKAARKQAETLLTEKSRALYDALTTSRSDQEKLELALWASQENYFEWHAEEDAFIIRSFGLRHKQLREVKQNAIALMRRVHADDLPQAQLSWSMAVNGESDDIELICRIRGVGGYQ
;
A
#
# COMPACT_ATOMS: atom_id res chain seq x y z
N MET A 1 59.61 39.94 -1.98
CA MET A 1 59.86 38.50 -2.22
C MET A 1 58.50 37.82 -2.24
N ASN A 2 57.98 37.56 -3.45
CA ASN A 2 56.70 36.88 -3.62
C ASN A 2 56.98 35.37 -3.63
N ASP A 3 56.65 34.70 -2.53
CA ASP A 3 56.66 33.24 -2.44
C ASP A 3 55.47 32.68 -3.23
N ILE A 4 55.71 32.39 -4.51
CA ILE A 4 54.79 31.60 -5.34
C ILE A 4 55.02 30.14 -4.97
N SER A 5 54.34 29.66 -3.92
CA SER A 5 54.21 28.22 -3.67
C SER A 5 53.68 27.52 -4.94
N PRO A 6 54.17 26.32 -5.29
CA PRO A 6 54.00 25.81 -6.64
C PRO A 6 52.54 25.42 -6.92
N PRO A 7 51.98 25.81 -8.08
CA PRO A 7 50.62 25.47 -8.49
C PRO A 7 50.38 23.94 -8.56
N ALA A 8 51.43 23.14 -8.67
CA ALA A 8 51.35 21.68 -8.75
C ALA A 8 50.77 21.01 -7.48
N ALA A 9 51.04 21.56 -6.29
CA ALA A 9 50.54 20.98 -5.03
C ALA A 9 49.04 21.23 -4.83
N SER A 10 48.53 22.39 -5.24
CA SER A 10 47.10 22.69 -5.20
C SER A 10 46.33 21.90 -6.27
N VAL A 11 46.90 21.76 -7.47
CA VAL A 11 46.34 20.94 -8.54
C VAL A 11 46.22 19.48 -8.10
N ALA A 12 47.27 18.89 -7.50
CA ALA A 12 47.23 17.50 -7.03
C ALA A 12 46.17 17.27 -5.93
N SER A 13 45.98 18.23 -5.02
CA SER A 13 44.93 18.19 -4.00
C SER A 13 43.52 18.23 -4.63
N LEU A 14 43.31 19.13 -5.59
CA LEU A 14 42.06 19.25 -6.33
C LEU A 14 41.76 17.98 -7.15
N THR A 15 42.77 17.38 -7.80
CA THR A 15 42.60 16.11 -8.54
C THR A 15 42.18 14.98 -7.60
N ARG A 16 42.81 14.85 -6.42
CA ARG A 16 42.41 13.84 -5.43
C ARG A 16 40.98 14.05 -4.92
N ARG A 17 40.57 15.30 -4.73
CA ARG A 17 39.19 15.62 -4.32
C ARG A 17 38.18 15.27 -5.41
N LEU A 18 38.49 15.60 -6.66
CA LEU A 18 37.66 15.29 -7.81
C LEU A 18 37.50 13.77 -8.00
N GLU A 19 38.58 12.99 -7.86
CA GLU A 19 38.50 11.54 -7.98
C GLU A 19 37.68 10.89 -6.86
N ARG A 20 37.78 11.41 -5.62
CA ARG A 20 36.89 10.98 -4.52
C ARG A 20 35.44 11.32 -4.79
N GLU A 21 35.16 12.51 -5.32
CA GLU A 21 33.80 12.93 -5.66
C GLU A 21 33.22 12.07 -6.77
N LYS A 22 33.99 11.80 -7.84
CA LYS A 22 33.58 10.87 -8.91
C LYS A 22 33.31 9.46 -8.39
N ALA A 23 34.18 8.95 -7.50
CA ALA A 23 33.98 7.64 -6.90
C ALA A 23 32.71 7.59 -6.03
N ALA A 24 32.48 8.62 -5.20
CA ALA A 24 31.28 8.74 -4.39
C ALA A 24 30.01 8.87 -5.24
N ARG A 25 30.06 9.66 -6.32
CA ARG A 25 28.95 9.80 -7.27
C ARG A 25 28.64 8.47 -7.97
N LYS A 26 29.66 7.76 -8.44
CA LYS A 26 29.49 6.45 -9.07
C LYS A 26 28.87 5.45 -8.09
N GLN A 27 29.31 5.44 -6.83
CA GLN A 27 28.71 4.59 -5.79
C GLN A 27 27.24 4.96 -5.53
N ALA A 28 26.92 6.24 -5.44
CA ALA A 28 25.54 6.71 -5.28
C ALA A 28 24.66 6.32 -6.48
N GLU A 29 25.14 6.48 -7.71
CA GLU A 29 24.43 6.09 -8.93
C GLU A 29 24.20 4.57 -8.99
N THR A 30 25.20 3.76 -8.62
CA THR A 30 25.04 2.30 -8.50
C THR A 30 23.99 1.95 -7.46
N LEU A 31 24.07 2.54 -6.26
CA LEU A 31 23.10 2.29 -5.19
C LEU A 31 21.68 2.67 -5.60
N LEU A 32 21.51 3.82 -6.26
CA LEU A 32 20.21 4.25 -6.78
C LEU A 32 19.67 3.29 -7.83
N THR A 33 20.53 2.77 -8.70
CA THR A 33 20.16 1.80 -9.74
C THR A 33 19.76 0.45 -9.13
N GLU A 34 20.48 0.00 -8.12
CA GLU A 34 20.14 -1.24 -7.40
C GLU A 34 18.82 -1.11 -6.66
N LYS A 35 18.59 0.02 -5.97
CA LYS A 35 17.33 0.28 -5.25
C LYS A 35 16.16 0.45 -6.19
N SER A 36 16.32 1.15 -7.30
CA SER A 36 15.25 1.32 -8.29
C SER A 36 14.85 -0.01 -8.91
N ARG A 37 15.82 -0.87 -9.22
CA ARG A 37 15.56 -2.23 -9.69
C ARG A 37 14.82 -3.06 -8.63
N ALA A 38 15.28 -3.04 -7.39
CA ALA A 38 14.62 -3.76 -6.30
C ALA A 38 13.16 -3.32 -6.09
N LEU A 39 12.89 -2.00 -6.16
CA LEU A 39 11.53 -1.46 -6.07
C LEU A 39 10.67 -1.87 -7.27
N TYR A 40 11.24 -1.88 -8.47
CA TYR A 40 10.55 -2.32 -9.68
C TYR A 40 10.18 -3.80 -9.63
N ASP A 41 11.10 -4.65 -9.17
CA ASP A 41 10.88 -6.10 -9.03
C ASP A 41 9.80 -6.38 -7.95
N ALA A 42 9.84 -5.64 -6.83
CA ALA A 42 8.82 -5.72 -5.78
C ALA A 42 7.44 -5.29 -6.28
N LEU A 43 7.36 -4.18 -7.03
CA LEU A 43 6.12 -3.70 -7.63
C LEU A 43 5.54 -4.71 -8.62
N THR A 44 6.39 -5.32 -9.45
CA THR A 44 5.98 -6.32 -10.43
C THR A 44 5.40 -7.56 -9.74
N THR A 45 6.07 -8.03 -8.68
CA THR A 45 5.59 -9.14 -7.86
C THR A 45 4.24 -8.81 -7.21
N SER A 46 4.15 -7.64 -6.58
CA SER A 46 2.92 -7.17 -5.92
C SER A 46 1.74 -7.09 -6.89
N ARG A 47 1.94 -6.62 -8.12
CA ARG A 47 0.90 -6.60 -9.16
C ARG A 47 0.42 -8.00 -9.54
N SER A 48 1.36 -8.93 -9.76
CA SER A 48 1.03 -10.32 -10.06
C SER A 48 0.22 -10.96 -8.91
N ASP A 49 0.58 -10.68 -7.67
CA ASP A 49 -0.10 -11.25 -6.51
C ASP A 49 -1.49 -10.63 -6.31
N GLN A 50 -1.64 -9.33 -6.56
CA GLN A 50 -2.94 -8.67 -6.61
C GLN A 50 -3.84 -9.29 -7.69
N GLU A 51 -3.33 -9.51 -8.91
CA GLU A 51 -4.11 -10.11 -9.99
C GLU A 51 -4.63 -11.51 -9.64
N LYS A 52 -3.80 -12.32 -8.97
CA LYS A 52 -4.17 -13.65 -8.46
C LYS A 52 -5.22 -13.57 -7.35
N LEU A 53 -5.04 -12.67 -6.39
CA LEU A 53 -6.01 -12.46 -5.30
C LEU A 53 -7.37 -12.05 -5.85
N GLU A 54 -7.40 -11.07 -6.75
CA GLU A 54 -8.64 -10.64 -7.39
C GLU A 54 -9.31 -11.76 -8.19
N LEU A 55 -8.53 -12.64 -8.85
CA LEU A 55 -9.07 -13.78 -9.56
C LEU A 55 -9.67 -14.82 -8.60
N ALA A 56 -8.99 -15.09 -7.48
CA ALA A 56 -9.48 -16.02 -6.45
C ALA A 56 -10.78 -15.52 -5.82
N LEU A 57 -10.84 -14.24 -5.42
CA LEU A 57 -12.03 -13.61 -4.86
C LEU A 57 -13.20 -13.57 -5.84
N TRP A 58 -12.93 -13.29 -7.12
CA TRP A 58 -13.95 -13.37 -8.16
C TRP A 58 -14.50 -14.81 -8.31
N ALA A 59 -13.62 -15.82 -8.29
CA ALA A 59 -14.02 -17.21 -8.42
C ALA A 59 -14.81 -17.72 -7.20
N SER A 60 -14.47 -17.27 -5.98
CA SER A 60 -15.21 -17.59 -4.75
C SER A 60 -16.49 -16.77 -4.56
N GLN A 61 -16.69 -15.72 -5.37
CA GLN A 61 -17.75 -14.72 -5.19
C GLN A 61 -17.68 -14.01 -3.83
N GLU A 62 -16.47 -13.89 -3.30
CA GLU A 62 -16.21 -13.20 -2.04
C GLU A 62 -15.88 -11.74 -2.29
N ASN A 63 -16.25 -10.91 -1.32
CA ASN A 63 -15.86 -9.51 -1.28
C ASN A 63 -14.89 -9.35 -0.12
N TYR A 64 -14.00 -8.37 -0.23
CA TYR A 64 -13.11 -7.99 0.86
C TYR A 64 -13.27 -6.52 1.16
N PHE A 65 -12.89 -6.15 2.38
CA PHE A 65 -12.93 -4.76 2.82
C PHE A 65 -11.65 -4.39 3.55
N GLU A 66 -11.32 -3.11 3.47
CA GLU A 66 -10.28 -2.48 4.25
C GLU A 66 -10.90 -1.40 5.11
N TRP A 67 -10.41 -1.27 6.34
CA TRP A 67 -10.76 -0.16 7.22
C TRP A 67 -9.55 0.75 7.41
N HIS A 68 -9.76 2.04 7.19
CA HIS A 68 -8.79 3.10 7.44
C HIS A 68 -9.27 3.93 8.63
N ALA A 69 -8.69 3.70 9.81
CA ALA A 69 -9.06 4.38 11.05
C ALA A 69 -8.89 5.91 10.96
N GLU A 70 -7.80 6.37 10.33
CA GLU A 70 -7.49 7.80 10.18
C GLU A 70 -8.56 8.57 9.37
N GLU A 71 -9.21 7.89 8.42
CA GLU A 71 -10.19 8.48 7.51
C GLU A 71 -11.64 8.13 7.87
N ASP A 72 -11.86 7.34 8.93
CA ASP A 72 -13.14 6.68 9.26
C ASP A 72 -13.82 6.06 8.01
N ALA A 73 -13.02 5.32 7.23
CA ALA A 73 -13.44 4.84 5.93
C ALA A 73 -13.30 3.33 5.80
N PHE A 74 -14.40 2.68 5.40
CA PHE A 74 -14.42 1.33 4.89
C PHE A 74 -14.39 1.37 3.35
N ILE A 75 -13.42 0.68 2.77
CA ILE A 75 -13.31 0.48 1.34
C ILE A 75 -13.69 -0.98 1.06
N ILE A 76 -14.86 -1.18 0.46
CA ILE A 76 -15.32 -2.52 0.06
C ILE A 76 -14.99 -2.72 -1.42
N ARG A 77 -14.32 -3.81 -1.72
CA ARG A 77 -14.02 -4.24 -3.07
C ARG A 77 -14.78 -5.51 -3.40
N SER A 78 -15.51 -5.44 -4.50
CA SER A 78 -16.44 -6.47 -4.95
C SER A 78 -16.25 -6.75 -6.43
N PHE A 79 -16.55 -7.97 -6.85
CA PHE A 79 -16.41 -8.39 -8.25
C PHE A 79 -17.78 -8.71 -8.87
N GLY A 80 -17.96 -8.32 -10.13
CA GLY A 80 -19.18 -8.63 -10.88
C GLY A 80 -19.35 -10.14 -11.15
N LEU A 81 -20.58 -10.64 -11.05
CA LEU A 81 -20.93 -12.05 -11.31
C LEU A 81 -20.60 -12.51 -12.75
N ARG A 82 -20.75 -11.61 -13.74
CA ARG A 82 -20.62 -11.97 -15.17
C ARG A 82 -19.28 -11.57 -15.78
N HIS A 83 -18.55 -10.69 -15.13
CA HIS A 83 -17.31 -10.10 -15.64
C HIS A 83 -16.45 -9.69 -14.45
N LYS A 84 -15.13 -9.90 -14.55
CA LYS A 84 -14.14 -9.44 -13.57
C LYS A 84 -14.02 -7.91 -13.63
N GLN A 85 -15.07 -7.22 -13.20
CA GLN A 85 -15.06 -5.78 -12.98
C GLN A 85 -14.98 -5.55 -11.48
N LEU A 86 -13.85 -4.98 -11.06
CA LEU A 86 -13.67 -4.50 -9.71
C LEU A 86 -14.59 -3.30 -9.49
N ARG A 87 -15.43 -3.40 -8.47
CA ARG A 87 -16.23 -2.30 -7.97
C ARG A 87 -15.78 -1.96 -6.57
N GLU A 88 -15.38 -0.71 -6.39
CA GLU A 88 -14.99 -0.15 -5.10
C GLU A 88 -16.10 0.77 -4.57
N VAL A 89 -16.42 0.63 -3.29
CA VAL A 89 -17.34 1.53 -2.57
C VAL A 89 -16.70 1.97 -1.28
N LYS A 90 -16.48 3.28 -1.15
CA LYS A 90 -16.03 3.93 0.08
C LYS A 90 -17.23 4.40 0.89
N GLN A 91 -17.30 4.02 2.16
CA GLN A 91 -18.37 4.41 3.07
C GLN A 91 -17.86 4.42 4.52
N ASN A 92 -18.50 5.18 5.42
CA ASN A 92 -18.15 5.14 6.84
C ASN A 92 -18.80 3.93 7.56
N ALA A 93 -18.43 3.71 8.81
CA ALA A 93 -18.95 2.60 9.62
C ALA A 93 -20.48 2.62 9.72
N ILE A 94 -21.09 3.79 9.92
CA ILE A 94 -22.54 3.93 10.04
C ILE A 94 -23.25 3.46 8.75
N ALA A 95 -22.75 3.87 7.59
CA ALA A 95 -23.29 3.47 6.30
C ALA A 95 -23.08 1.97 6.02
N LEU A 96 -21.94 1.41 6.44
CA LEU A 96 -21.68 -0.03 6.39
C LEU A 96 -22.72 -0.80 7.24
N MET A 97 -22.85 -0.45 8.52
CA MET A 97 -23.73 -1.15 9.45
C MET A 97 -25.20 -1.14 9.01
N ARG A 98 -25.66 -0.09 8.32
CA ARG A 98 -27.01 -0.05 7.72
C ARG A 98 -27.25 -1.09 6.64
N ARG A 99 -26.19 -1.63 6.04
CA ARG A 99 -26.25 -2.62 4.96
C ARG A 99 -26.02 -4.04 5.46
N VAL A 100 -25.41 -4.21 6.63
CA VAL A 100 -25.20 -5.51 7.26
C VAL A 100 -26.55 -6.18 7.54
N HIS A 101 -26.64 -7.48 7.35
CA HIS A 101 -27.83 -8.26 7.69
C HIS A 101 -28.16 -8.18 9.18
N ALA A 102 -29.45 -8.19 9.55
CA ALA A 102 -29.89 -7.96 10.93
C ALA A 102 -29.29 -8.96 11.93
N ASP A 103 -29.16 -10.23 11.54
CA ASP A 103 -28.54 -11.27 12.39
C ASP A 103 -27.04 -11.07 12.60
N ASP A 104 -26.35 -10.45 11.64
CA ASP A 104 -24.90 -10.28 11.66
C ASP A 104 -24.50 -8.93 12.29
N LEU A 105 -25.47 -8.01 12.41
CA LEU A 105 -25.27 -6.64 12.89
C LEU A 105 -24.71 -6.57 14.32
N PRO A 106 -25.19 -7.35 15.33
CA PRO A 106 -24.65 -7.25 16.69
C PRO A 106 -23.16 -7.62 16.75
N GLN A 107 -22.75 -8.66 16.02
CA GLN A 107 -21.34 -9.07 15.97
C GLN A 107 -20.49 -8.03 15.25
N ALA A 108 -20.95 -7.50 14.11
CA ALA A 108 -20.23 -6.47 13.38
C ALA A 108 -20.05 -5.18 14.21
N GLN A 109 -21.08 -4.77 14.96
CA GLN A 109 -21.01 -3.63 15.87
C GLN A 109 -20.02 -3.87 17.01
N LEU A 110 -20.02 -5.07 17.61
CA LEU A 110 -19.09 -5.42 18.68
C LEU A 110 -17.63 -5.37 18.19
N SER A 111 -17.31 -6.05 17.09
CA SER A 111 -15.97 -6.07 16.51
C SER A 111 -15.49 -4.65 16.15
N TRP A 112 -16.39 -3.84 15.58
CA TRP A 112 -16.11 -2.43 15.30
C TRP A 112 -15.81 -1.63 16.57
N SER A 113 -16.63 -1.76 17.62
CA SER A 113 -16.44 -1.05 18.88
C SER A 113 -15.12 -1.43 19.57
N MET A 114 -14.73 -2.71 19.56
CA MET A 114 -13.46 -3.16 20.11
C MET A 114 -12.28 -2.49 19.38
N ALA A 115 -12.33 -2.43 18.05
CA ALA A 115 -11.28 -1.81 17.26
C ALA A 115 -11.17 -0.30 17.47
N VAL A 116 -12.30 0.42 17.49
CA VAL A 116 -12.31 1.88 17.71
C VAL A 116 -11.82 2.26 19.11
N ASN A 117 -12.08 1.41 20.11
CA ASN A 117 -11.64 1.65 21.49
C ASN A 117 -10.20 1.18 21.75
N GLY A 118 -9.52 0.62 20.75
CA GLY A 118 -8.14 0.11 20.89
C GLY A 118 -8.05 -1.20 21.68
N GLU A 119 -9.15 -1.93 21.81
CA GLU A 119 -9.16 -3.29 22.40
C GLU A 119 -8.73 -4.35 21.39
N SER A 120 -8.70 -4.00 20.10
CA SER A 120 -8.20 -4.82 18.99
C SER A 120 -7.53 -3.91 17.96
N ASP A 121 -6.40 -4.35 17.41
CA ASP A 121 -5.74 -3.65 16.30
C ASP A 121 -6.40 -3.98 14.94
N ASP A 122 -7.15 -5.09 14.89
CA ASP A 122 -7.70 -5.65 13.66
C ASP A 122 -9.22 -5.87 13.79
N ILE A 123 -9.91 -5.85 12.64
CA ILE A 123 -11.33 -6.23 12.53
C ILE A 123 -11.43 -7.43 11.61
N GLU A 124 -11.69 -8.61 12.19
CA GLU A 124 -12.04 -9.81 11.45
C GLU A 124 -13.52 -10.12 11.64
N LEU A 125 -14.30 -10.04 10.56
CA LEU A 125 -15.70 -10.42 10.57
C LEU A 125 -16.15 -10.98 9.22
N ILE A 126 -17.10 -11.90 9.27
CA ILE A 126 -17.83 -12.40 8.11
C ILE A 126 -19.28 -11.96 8.30
N CYS A 127 -19.81 -11.19 7.36
CA CYS A 127 -21.19 -10.74 7.41
C CYS A 127 -21.81 -10.66 6.02
N ARG A 128 -23.12 -10.82 5.95
CA ARG A 128 -23.91 -10.62 4.73
C ARG A 128 -24.18 -9.14 4.56
N ILE A 129 -23.98 -8.62 3.36
CA ILE A 129 -24.22 -7.20 3.06
C ILE A 129 -25.32 -7.06 2.03
N ARG A 130 -26.19 -6.08 2.23
CA ARG A 130 -27.15 -5.69 1.20
C ARG A 130 -26.40 -4.99 0.07
N GLY A 131 -26.30 -5.67 -1.07
CA GLY A 131 -25.92 -5.11 -2.35
C GLY A 131 -27.02 -4.25 -2.94
N VAL A 132 -26.74 -3.58 -4.07
CA VAL A 132 -27.71 -2.71 -4.76
C VAL A 132 -28.93 -3.50 -5.31
N GLY A 133 -28.86 -4.84 -5.36
CA GLY A 133 -29.93 -5.73 -5.84
C GLY A 133 -30.47 -6.76 -4.82
N GLY A 134 -30.10 -6.70 -3.54
CA GLY A 134 -30.47 -7.71 -2.52
C GLY A 134 -29.32 -8.05 -1.57
N TYR A 135 -29.52 -8.96 -0.61
CA TYR A 135 -28.42 -9.47 0.22
C TYR A 135 -27.49 -10.36 -0.60
N GLN A 136 -26.19 -10.09 -0.49
CA GLN A 136 -25.10 -10.90 -1.03
C GLN A 136 -24.20 -11.33 0.13
#